data_AF-A0A855SDL4-F1
#
_entry.id   AF-A0A855SDL4-F1
#
_cell.length_a   1.000
_cell.length_b   1.000
_cell.length_c   1.000
_cell.angle_alpha   90.00
_cell.angle_beta   90.00
_cell.angle_gamma   90.00
#
_symmetry.space_group_name_H-M   'P 1'
#
loop_
_entity.id
_entity.type
_entity.pdbx_description
1 polymer ?
#
loop_
_entity_poly.entity_id
_entity_poly.type
_entity_poly.pdbx_seq_one_letter_code
_entity_poly.pdbx_strand_id
1 'polypeptide(L)'
;MKKLCLAAMVVTTLLGCNAGDEVVEHGGIDVNNLSQADLQNYADVTADALTVVAKAAKDCAENLPVGNSNECYIPEIQGNIDIAVAKGRIKVEKQTDRVIIHTIEAMQFTTHNAITNGEVITLSLNDKTDDDYIMTMNNSNQITFKGMLMNTAENDAKYWSTESTSPVTYRYNINDVHPYITNGSAIISGKDNQHFTWSADADGYISVSR
;
A
#
# COMPACT_ATOMS: atom_id res chain seq x y z
N MET A 1 3.45 9.33 44.76
CA MET A 1 2.42 8.69 43.91
C MET A 1 1.76 9.76 43.04
N LYS A 2 2.23 9.95 41.80
CA LYS A 2 1.57 10.82 40.81
C LYS A 2 0.92 9.90 39.78
N LYS A 3 -0.41 9.90 39.75
CA LYS A 3 -1.22 9.15 38.78
C LYS A 3 -1.12 9.89 37.45
N LEU A 4 -0.52 9.24 36.46
CA LEU A 4 -0.53 9.69 35.07
C LEU A 4 -1.95 9.45 34.53
N CYS A 5 -2.62 10.53 34.15
CA CYS A 5 -3.86 10.47 33.39
C CYS A 5 -3.55 9.85 32.03
N LEU A 6 -4.09 8.66 31.78
CA LEU A 6 -4.30 8.13 30.45
C LEU A 6 -5.20 9.13 29.71
N ALA A 7 -4.62 9.96 28.85
CA ALA A 7 -5.38 10.63 27.81
C ALA A 7 -5.65 9.58 26.73
N ALA A 8 -6.73 8.82 26.91
CA ALA A 8 -7.36 8.12 25.81
C ALA A 8 -7.93 9.20 24.88
N MET A 9 -7.21 9.52 23.80
CA MET A 9 -7.81 10.26 22.68
C MET A 9 -8.77 9.31 21.96
N VAL A 10 -9.99 9.26 22.47
CA VAL A 10 -11.15 8.83 21.71
C VAL A 10 -11.42 9.94 20.70
N VAL A 11 -10.88 9.78 19.49
CA VAL A 11 -11.26 10.61 18.35
C VAL A 11 -12.62 10.10 17.87
N THR A 12 -13.69 10.57 18.50
CA THR A 12 -14.99 10.68 17.85
C THR A 12 -14.94 11.93 16.97
N THR A 13 -14.51 11.79 15.72
CA THR A 13 -14.75 12.80 14.68
C THR A 13 -15.64 12.20 13.60
N LEU A 14 -16.49 13.07 13.07
CA LEU A 14 -17.49 12.80 12.06
C LEU A 14 -16.89 11.95 10.93
N LEU A 15 -17.42 10.74 10.72
CA LEU A 15 -17.12 9.91 9.55
C LEU A 15 -17.76 10.55 8.30
N GLY A 16 -17.13 11.60 7.80
CA GLY A 16 -17.26 12.09 6.42
C GLY A 16 -15.92 11.86 5.73
N CYS A 17 -15.96 11.48 4.45
CA CYS A 17 -14.84 11.16 3.55
C CYS A 17 -13.45 11.63 4.00
N ASN A 18 -12.45 10.75 3.87
CA ASN A 18 -11.00 11.00 3.96
C ASN A 18 -10.35 10.80 5.34
N ALA A 19 -10.86 9.91 6.21
CA ALA A 19 -10.22 9.63 7.50
C ALA A 19 -8.77 9.12 7.38
N GLY A 20 -8.42 8.52 6.24
CA GLY A 20 -7.05 8.10 5.92
C GLY A 20 -6.11 9.29 5.66
N ASP A 21 -6.58 10.27 4.90
CA ASP A 21 -5.77 11.46 4.57
C ASP A 21 -5.56 12.34 5.81
N GLU A 22 -6.55 12.47 6.70
CA GLU A 22 -6.40 13.21 7.97
C GLU A 22 -5.33 12.60 8.89
N VAL A 23 -5.26 11.27 8.97
CA VAL A 23 -4.22 10.56 9.77
C VAL A 23 -2.84 10.85 9.21
N VAL A 24 -2.69 10.86 7.89
CA VAL A 24 -1.42 11.14 7.22
C VAL A 24 -1.04 12.61 7.37
N GLU A 25 -1.99 13.54 7.25
CA GLU A 25 -1.73 14.98 7.39
C GLU A 25 -1.19 15.34 8.78
N HIS A 26 -1.68 14.68 9.84
CA HIS A 26 -1.30 14.99 11.21
C HIS A 26 -0.23 14.07 11.83
N GLY A 27 -0.17 12.81 11.39
CA GLY A 27 0.74 11.79 11.93
C GLY A 27 1.75 11.25 10.91
N GLY A 28 1.74 11.75 9.68
CA GLY A 28 2.53 11.22 8.59
C GLY A 28 4.03 11.52 8.68
N ILE A 29 4.78 10.87 7.79
CA ILE A 29 6.22 11.10 7.63
C ILE A 29 6.51 12.55 7.25
N ASP A 30 7.65 13.08 7.73
CA ASP A 30 8.13 14.42 7.40
C ASP A 30 8.96 14.40 6.12
N VAL A 31 8.29 14.30 4.97
CA VAL A 31 8.90 14.13 3.64
C VAL A 31 10.02 15.14 3.38
N ASN A 32 9.84 16.39 3.78
CA ASN A 32 10.83 17.44 3.56
C ASN A 32 12.17 17.17 4.25
N ASN A 33 12.13 16.46 5.38
CA ASN A 33 13.29 16.10 6.20
C ASN A 33 13.89 14.72 5.86
N LEU A 34 13.32 13.98 4.90
CA LEU A 34 13.85 12.69 4.45
C LEU A 34 15.03 12.86 3.49
N SER A 35 16.07 12.03 3.62
CA SER A 35 17.15 11.99 2.62
C SER A 35 16.68 11.38 1.30
N GLN A 36 17.44 11.56 0.21
CA GLN A 36 17.13 10.89 -1.07
C GLN A 36 17.06 9.36 -0.93
N ALA A 37 17.91 8.79 -0.07
CA ALA A 37 17.90 7.36 0.21
C ALA A 37 16.64 6.92 0.97
N ASP A 38 16.17 7.73 1.92
CA ASP A 38 14.91 7.45 2.63
C ASP A 38 13.71 7.51 1.69
N LEU A 39 13.65 8.52 0.80
CA LEU A 39 12.60 8.63 -0.21
C LEU A 39 12.55 7.38 -1.11
N GLN A 40 13.73 6.92 -1.56
CA GLN A 40 13.86 5.71 -2.35
C GLN A 40 13.33 4.49 -1.59
N ASN A 41 13.73 4.32 -0.33
CA ASN A 41 13.29 3.20 0.50
C ASN A 41 11.77 3.18 0.72
N TYR A 42 11.13 4.34 0.94
CA TYR A 42 9.67 4.43 1.03
C TYR A 42 8.99 4.05 -0.28
N ALA A 43 9.54 4.47 -1.42
CA ALA A 43 9.00 4.12 -2.74
C ALA A 43 9.13 2.63 -3.03
N ASP A 44 10.31 2.03 -2.79
CA ASP A 44 10.57 0.60 -3.03
C ASP A 44 9.63 -0.29 -2.21
N VAL A 45 9.54 -0.03 -0.89
CA VAL A 45 8.64 -0.76 -0.01
C VAL A 45 7.17 -0.62 -0.42
N THR A 46 6.77 0.57 -0.86
CA THR A 46 5.41 0.82 -1.34
C THR A 46 5.12 0.05 -2.62
N ALA A 47 6.04 0.08 -3.58
CA ALA A 47 5.97 -0.66 -4.84
C ALA A 47 5.85 -2.17 -4.60
N ASP A 48 6.66 -2.71 -3.69
CA ASP A 48 6.67 -4.12 -3.33
C ASP A 48 5.34 -4.55 -2.67
N ALA A 49 4.85 -3.78 -1.69
CA ALA A 49 3.58 -4.06 -1.03
C ALA A 49 2.41 -4.08 -2.02
N LEU A 50 2.35 -3.09 -2.93
CA LEU A 50 1.33 -3.03 -3.99
C LEU A 50 1.43 -4.23 -4.94
N THR A 51 2.65 -4.62 -5.32
CA THR A 51 2.91 -5.74 -6.22
C THR A 51 2.43 -7.07 -5.64
N VAL A 52 2.67 -7.30 -4.35
CA VAL A 52 2.22 -8.50 -3.65
C VAL A 52 0.70 -8.57 -3.57
N VAL A 53 0.04 -7.46 -3.24
CA VAL A 53 -1.43 -7.37 -3.26
C VAL A 53 -1.98 -7.61 -4.66
N ALA A 54 -1.35 -7.05 -5.69
CA ALA A 54 -1.75 -7.24 -7.08
C ALA A 54 -1.66 -8.71 -7.52
N LYS A 55 -0.57 -9.42 -7.18
CA LYS A 55 -0.42 -10.86 -7.43
C LYS A 55 -1.56 -11.65 -6.78
N ALA A 56 -1.77 -11.42 -5.48
CA ALA A 56 -2.77 -12.15 -4.72
C ALA A 56 -4.20 -11.87 -5.21
N ALA A 57 -4.49 -10.62 -5.59
CA ALA A 57 -5.77 -10.25 -6.17
C ALA A 57 -6.01 -10.93 -7.52
N LYS A 58 -4.98 -11.02 -8.36
CA LYS A 58 -5.04 -11.71 -9.65
C LYS A 58 -5.37 -13.19 -9.48
N ASP A 59 -4.72 -13.85 -8.53
CA ASP A 59 -4.99 -15.26 -8.21
C ASP A 59 -6.39 -15.43 -7.60
N CYS A 60 -6.79 -14.52 -6.70
CA CYS A 60 -8.08 -14.55 -6.02
C CYS A 60 -9.26 -14.34 -6.98
N ALA A 61 -9.06 -13.53 -8.02
CA ALA A 61 -10.04 -13.26 -9.07
C ALA A 61 -9.99 -14.29 -10.21
N GLU A 62 -9.05 -15.24 -10.17
CA GLU A 62 -8.96 -16.28 -11.19
C GLU A 62 -10.25 -17.11 -11.19
N ASN A 63 -10.83 -17.29 -12.38
CA ASN A 63 -12.11 -17.99 -12.58
C ASN A 63 -13.34 -17.37 -11.89
N LEU A 64 -13.22 -16.18 -11.28
CA LEU A 64 -14.35 -15.47 -10.70
C LEU A 64 -15.28 -14.95 -11.83
N PRO A 65 -16.58 -15.30 -11.84
CA PRO A 65 -17.51 -14.75 -12.82
C PRO A 65 -17.67 -13.23 -12.70
N VAL A 66 -17.87 -12.55 -13.82
CA VAL A 66 -18.17 -11.11 -13.83
C VAL A 66 -19.44 -10.83 -13.02
N GLY A 67 -19.38 -9.81 -12.17
CA GLY A 67 -20.46 -9.42 -11.25
C GLY A 67 -20.36 -10.08 -9.86
N ASN A 68 -19.43 -11.02 -9.66
CA ASN A 68 -19.22 -11.67 -8.36
C ASN A 68 -18.01 -11.09 -7.63
N SER A 69 -18.01 -11.32 -6.31
CA SER A 69 -16.89 -11.01 -5.42
C SER A 69 -16.34 -12.28 -4.76
N ASN A 70 -15.06 -12.25 -4.40
CA ASN A 70 -14.43 -13.29 -3.59
C ASN A 70 -13.58 -12.65 -2.49
N GLU A 71 -13.41 -13.35 -1.37
CA GLU A 71 -12.54 -12.92 -0.27
C GLU A 71 -11.41 -13.93 -0.13
N CYS A 72 -10.16 -13.47 -0.20
CA CYS A 72 -9.00 -14.34 -0.13
C CYS A 72 -8.08 -13.96 1.01
N TYR A 73 -7.61 -14.99 1.71
CA TYR A 73 -6.43 -14.87 2.55
C TYR A 73 -5.22 -14.89 1.65
N ILE A 74 -4.30 -13.96 1.88
CA ILE A 74 -3.01 -14.00 1.23
C ILE A 74 -2.14 -14.90 2.12
N PRO A 75 -1.76 -16.10 1.66
CA PRO A 75 -0.88 -16.97 2.44
C PRO A 75 0.44 -16.24 2.70
N GLU A 76 1.12 -16.61 3.77
CA GLU A 76 2.50 -16.15 3.99
C GLU A 76 3.35 -16.55 2.78
N ILE A 77 3.78 -15.57 1.99
CA ILE A 77 4.69 -15.78 0.87
C ILE A 77 6.09 -15.51 1.41
N GLN A 78 6.83 -16.58 1.66
CA GLN A 78 8.29 -16.53 1.82
C GLN A 78 8.90 -16.71 0.43
N GLY A 79 9.32 -15.60 -0.17
CA GLY A 79 10.03 -15.55 -1.45
C GLY A 79 11.14 -14.52 -1.36
N ASN A 80 12.07 -14.53 -2.31
CA ASN A 80 13.23 -13.65 -2.36
C ASN A 80 12.85 -12.20 -2.80
N ILE A 81 11.69 -11.74 -2.35
CA ILE A 81 11.22 -10.36 -2.42
C ILE A 81 11.64 -9.72 -1.09
N ASP A 82 12.12 -8.48 -1.10
CA ASP A 82 12.53 -7.79 0.13
C ASP A 82 11.35 -7.58 1.12
N ILE A 83 10.12 -7.92 0.71
CA ILE A 83 8.91 -7.93 1.51
C ILE A 83 8.29 -9.34 1.60
N ALA A 84 7.93 -9.78 2.81
CA ALA A 84 7.20 -11.02 3.08
C ALA A 84 5.81 -10.71 3.65
N VAL A 85 4.79 -11.47 3.27
CA VAL A 85 3.43 -11.30 3.80
C VAL A 85 3.34 -11.97 5.17
N ALA A 86 3.04 -11.23 6.22
CA ALA A 86 2.80 -11.79 7.54
C ALA A 86 1.34 -12.27 7.70
N LYS A 87 0.37 -11.45 7.28
CA LYS A 87 -1.07 -11.77 7.28
C LYS A 87 -1.87 -10.71 6.54
N GLY A 88 -3.12 -11.03 6.22
CA GLY A 88 -4.10 -10.05 5.77
C GLY A 88 -5.16 -10.69 4.90
N ARG A 89 -6.15 -9.89 4.52
CA ARG A 89 -7.30 -10.38 3.78
C ARG A 89 -7.80 -9.35 2.78
N ILE A 90 -7.94 -9.78 1.54
CA ILE A 90 -8.45 -8.95 0.45
C ILE A 90 -9.83 -9.41 0.00
N LYS A 91 -10.62 -8.45 -0.49
CA LYS A 91 -11.84 -8.68 -1.27
C LYS A 91 -11.53 -8.28 -2.71
N VAL A 92 -11.92 -9.13 -3.65
CA VAL A 92 -11.87 -8.81 -5.08
C VAL A 92 -13.28 -8.80 -5.66
N GLU A 93 -13.55 -7.87 -6.55
CA GLU A 93 -14.81 -7.77 -7.29
C GLU A 93 -14.50 -7.79 -8.78
N LYS A 94 -15.03 -8.78 -9.51
CA LYS A 94 -14.76 -8.92 -10.94
C LYS A 94 -15.77 -8.12 -11.74
N GLN A 95 -15.28 -7.13 -12.48
CA GLN A 95 -16.03 -6.43 -13.51
C GLN A 95 -15.59 -6.87 -14.90
N THR A 96 -16.31 -6.41 -15.93
CA THR A 96 -16.05 -6.78 -17.33
C THR A 96 -14.64 -6.39 -17.80
N ASP A 97 -14.17 -5.21 -17.39
CA ASP A 97 -12.91 -4.60 -17.87
C ASP A 97 -11.81 -4.56 -16.79
N ARG A 98 -12.15 -4.83 -15.53
CA ARG A 98 -11.25 -4.69 -14.38
C ARG A 98 -11.59 -5.61 -13.21
N VAL A 99 -10.67 -5.68 -12.26
CA VAL A 99 -10.87 -6.20 -10.91
C VAL A 99 -10.73 -5.03 -9.94
N ILE A 100 -11.69 -4.86 -9.05
CA ILE A 100 -11.59 -3.93 -7.92
C ILE A 100 -11.11 -4.71 -6.71
N ILE A 101 -10.17 -4.14 -5.96
CA ILE A 101 -9.43 -4.79 -4.89
C ILE A 101 -9.51 -3.89 -3.66
N HIS A 102 -10.01 -4.47 -2.56
CA HIS A 102 -10.08 -3.84 -1.25
C HIS A 102 -9.36 -4.71 -0.22
N THR A 103 -8.79 -4.11 0.81
CA THR A 103 -8.39 -4.81 2.03
C THR A 103 -9.57 -4.87 2.98
N ILE A 104 -10.01 -6.07 3.35
CA ILE A 104 -10.98 -6.27 4.44
C ILE A 104 -10.27 -6.08 5.78
N GLU A 105 -9.06 -6.63 5.87
CA GLU A 105 -8.11 -6.47 6.95
C GLU A 105 -6.82 -5.94 6.34
N ALA A 106 -6.20 -4.94 6.99
CA ALA A 106 -4.96 -4.35 6.51
C ALA A 106 -3.90 -5.44 6.27
N MET A 107 -3.28 -5.39 5.10
CA MET A 107 -2.25 -6.32 4.69
C MET A 107 -0.98 -6.04 5.46
N GLN A 108 -0.49 -7.02 6.21
CA GLN A 108 0.72 -6.89 7.03
C GLN A 108 1.89 -7.57 6.35
N PHE A 109 3.01 -6.86 6.34
CA PHE A 109 4.24 -7.29 5.72
C PHE A 109 5.41 -7.11 6.66
N THR A 110 6.43 -7.94 6.49
CA THR A 110 7.75 -7.75 7.09
C THR A 110 8.75 -7.48 5.98
N THR A 111 9.64 -6.51 6.17
CA THR A 111 10.69 -6.19 5.21
C THR A 111 11.96 -5.76 5.93
N HIS A 112 13.11 -6.16 5.39
CA HIS A 112 14.41 -5.78 5.90
C HIS A 112 14.93 -4.55 5.12
N ASN A 113 14.20 -3.43 5.18
CA ASN A 113 14.65 -2.15 4.67
C ASN A 113 15.12 -1.25 5.84
N ALA A 114 16.02 -0.30 5.58
CA ALA A 114 16.48 0.70 6.54
C ALA A 114 15.34 1.52 7.18
N ILE A 115 14.23 1.74 6.48
CA ILE A 115 13.07 2.48 7.03
C ILE A 115 12.16 1.63 7.93
N THR A 116 12.33 0.30 7.91
CA THR A 116 11.49 -0.65 8.64
C THR A 116 12.22 -1.42 9.69
N ASN A 117 13.54 -1.60 9.57
CA ASN A 117 14.36 -2.33 10.53
C ASN A 117 13.79 -3.73 10.88
N GLY A 118 13.12 -4.38 9.92
CA GLY A 118 12.47 -5.69 10.13
C GLY A 118 11.07 -5.64 10.75
N GLU A 119 10.52 -4.44 11.00
CA GLU A 119 9.22 -4.25 11.62
C GLU A 119 8.06 -4.42 10.63
N VAL A 120 6.86 -4.52 11.20
CA VAL A 120 5.63 -4.76 10.43
C VAL A 120 5.16 -3.46 9.78
N ILE A 121 4.99 -3.51 8.47
CA ILE A 121 4.25 -2.50 7.71
C ILE A 121 2.86 -3.03 7.42
N THR A 122 1.85 -2.17 7.49
CA THR A 122 0.51 -2.49 7.03
C THR A 122 0.10 -1.62 5.86
N LEU A 123 -0.48 -2.21 4.81
CA LEU A 123 -1.16 -1.52 3.71
C LEU A 123 -2.68 -1.64 3.87
N SER A 124 -3.39 -0.52 3.78
CA SER A 124 -4.84 -0.44 3.77
C SER A 124 -5.35 0.14 2.46
N LEU A 125 -6.25 -0.60 1.81
CA LEU A 125 -7.08 -0.24 0.66
C LEU A 125 -8.54 -0.44 1.08
N ASN A 126 -9.00 0.31 2.08
CA ASN A 126 -10.28 0.06 2.73
C ASN A 126 -11.25 1.22 2.49
N ASP A 127 -12.37 0.91 1.82
CA ASP A 127 -13.47 1.84 1.54
C ASP A 127 -14.09 2.43 2.83
N LYS A 128 -14.02 1.70 3.94
CA LYS A 128 -14.50 2.19 5.24
C LYS A 128 -13.65 3.32 5.82
N THR A 129 -12.40 3.45 5.39
CA THR A 129 -11.50 4.54 5.80
C THR A 129 -11.69 5.76 4.88
N ASP A 130 -11.81 5.49 3.59
CA ASP A 130 -12.12 6.46 2.54
C ASP A 130 -12.58 5.65 1.31
N ASP A 131 -13.69 6.05 0.68
CA ASP A 131 -14.30 5.33 -0.46
C ASP A 131 -13.32 5.19 -1.64
N ASP A 132 -12.35 6.10 -1.76
CA ASP A 132 -11.36 6.10 -2.82
C ASP A 132 -10.13 5.21 -2.52
N TYR A 133 -9.99 4.67 -1.31
CA TYR A 133 -8.88 3.79 -0.93
C TYR A 133 -9.07 2.39 -1.52
N ILE A 134 -8.74 2.25 -2.78
CA ILE A 134 -8.93 1.04 -3.57
C ILE A 134 -7.71 0.79 -4.44
N MET A 135 -7.55 -0.44 -4.88
CA MET A 135 -6.72 -0.76 -6.04
C MET A 135 -7.63 -1.30 -7.14
N THR A 136 -7.40 -0.91 -8.39
CA THR A 136 -8.06 -1.51 -9.54
C THR A 136 -7.03 -2.02 -10.51
N MET A 137 -7.25 -3.22 -11.07
CA MET A 137 -6.41 -3.81 -12.09
C MET A 137 -7.24 -4.10 -13.34
N ASN A 138 -6.90 -3.49 -14.46
CA ASN A 138 -7.60 -3.74 -15.73
C ASN A 138 -7.10 -5.01 -16.44
N ASN A 139 -7.77 -5.40 -17.52
CA ASN A 139 -7.41 -6.60 -18.31
C ASN A 139 -6.00 -6.52 -18.97
N SER A 140 -5.39 -5.34 -19.05
CA SER A 140 -4.01 -5.14 -19.51
C SER A 140 -2.98 -5.16 -18.38
N ASN A 141 -3.39 -5.55 -17.17
CA ASN A 141 -2.60 -5.51 -15.92
C ASN A 141 -2.15 -4.09 -15.52
N GLN A 142 -2.82 -3.05 -16.01
CA GLN A 142 -2.59 -1.69 -15.51
C GLN A 142 -3.34 -1.53 -14.19
N ILE A 143 -2.64 -0.97 -13.21
CA ILE A 143 -3.10 -0.76 -11.85
C ILE A 143 -3.23 0.74 -11.61
N THR A 144 -4.37 1.14 -11.08
CA THR A 144 -4.52 2.41 -10.34
C THR A 144 -4.78 2.10 -8.88
N PHE A 145 -4.34 2.97 -7.98
CA PHE A 145 -4.51 2.76 -6.56
C PHE A 145 -4.53 4.07 -5.78
N LYS A 146 -5.21 4.07 -4.65
CA LYS A 146 -5.02 4.98 -3.52
C LYS A 146 -5.03 4.13 -2.25
N GLY A 147 -4.11 4.39 -1.33
CA GLY A 147 -4.00 3.62 -0.10
C GLY A 147 -3.16 4.31 0.95
N MET A 148 -3.10 3.71 2.14
CA MET A 148 -2.23 4.16 3.22
C MET A 148 -1.39 3.02 3.75
N LEU A 149 -0.14 3.34 4.03
CA LEU A 149 0.80 2.47 4.70
C LEU A 149 1.10 3.00 6.10
N MET A 150 1.33 2.08 7.02
CA MET A 150 1.73 2.36 8.39
C MET A 150 2.88 1.44 8.76
N ASN A 151 3.97 2.00 9.29
CA ASN A 151 5.00 1.25 9.98
C ASN A 151 4.85 1.46 11.50
N THR A 152 4.69 0.38 12.27
CA THR A 152 4.55 0.43 13.74
C THR A 152 5.88 0.20 14.45
N ALA A 153 6.88 1.02 14.12
CA ALA A 153 8.15 0.98 14.79
C ALA A 153 8.00 1.26 16.29
N GLU A 154 8.70 0.50 17.15
CA GLU A 154 8.36 0.20 18.56
C GLU A 154 7.84 1.35 19.47
N ASN A 155 7.91 2.63 19.12
CA ASN A 155 7.27 3.72 19.89
C ASN A 155 6.67 4.89 19.10
N ASP A 156 6.76 4.95 17.76
CA ASP A 156 6.21 6.05 16.95
C ASP A 156 5.75 5.54 15.59
N ALA A 157 4.45 5.28 15.44
CA ALA A 157 3.88 4.86 14.17
C ALA A 157 4.13 5.92 13.08
N LYS A 158 4.64 5.47 11.92
CA LYS A 158 4.86 6.32 10.74
C LYS A 158 3.82 5.99 9.69
N TYR A 159 3.12 7.02 9.23
CA TYR A 159 2.06 6.89 8.23
C TYR A 159 2.47 7.59 6.93
N TRP A 160 2.07 7.02 5.80
CA TRP A 160 2.13 7.69 4.52
C TRP A 160 0.98 7.21 3.64
N SER A 161 0.36 8.11 2.88
CA SER A 161 -0.56 7.72 1.82
C SER A 161 0.19 7.59 0.51
N THR A 162 -0.38 6.80 -0.40
CA THR A 162 0.15 6.66 -1.75
C THR A 162 -0.98 6.59 -2.76
N GLU A 163 -0.79 7.22 -3.91
CA GLU A 163 -1.79 7.30 -4.96
C GLU A 163 -1.13 7.27 -6.34
N SER A 164 -1.67 6.50 -7.27
CA SER A 164 -1.20 6.48 -8.66
C SER A 164 -1.50 7.80 -9.37
N THR A 165 -0.46 8.49 -9.85
CA THR A 165 -0.60 9.67 -10.72
C THR A 165 -0.71 9.27 -12.19
N SER A 166 -0.19 8.10 -12.54
CA SER A 166 -0.48 7.38 -13.78
C SER A 166 -0.56 5.88 -13.51
N PRO A 167 -1.32 5.10 -14.30
CA PRO A 167 -1.42 3.66 -14.06
C PRO A 167 -0.06 2.97 -14.14
N VAL A 168 0.28 2.16 -13.15
CA VAL A 168 1.46 1.28 -13.18
C VAL A 168 1.10 -0.06 -13.79
N THR A 169 2.02 -0.72 -14.48
CA THR A 169 1.78 -2.02 -15.12
C THR A 169 2.37 -3.15 -14.30
N TYR A 170 1.50 -4.04 -13.83
CA TYR A 170 1.90 -5.27 -13.16
C TYR A 170 2.51 -6.28 -14.14
N ARG A 171 3.68 -6.80 -13.76
CA ARG A 171 4.43 -7.83 -14.48
C ARG A 171 4.63 -9.04 -13.58
N TYR A 172 4.43 -10.21 -14.17
CA TYR A 172 4.80 -11.49 -13.58
C TYR A 172 5.17 -12.43 -14.72
N ASN A 173 6.40 -12.92 -14.68
CA ASN A 173 6.88 -13.96 -15.59
C ASN A 173 7.07 -15.20 -14.74
N ILE A 174 6.49 -16.34 -15.12
CA ILE A 174 6.62 -17.58 -14.34
C ILE A 174 8.07 -18.06 -14.22
N ASN A 175 8.96 -17.59 -15.11
CA ASN A 175 10.39 -17.88 -15.08
C ASN A 175 11.20 -16.86 -14.27
N ASP A 176 10.66 -15.66 -14.05
CA ASP A 176 11.26 -14.66 -13.16
C ASP A 176 10.56 -14.81 -11.81
N VAL A 177 11.32 -15.15 -10.77
CA VAL A 177 10.74 -15.60 -9.50
C VAL A 177 9.86 -14.54 -8.81
N HIS A 178 9.85 -13.29 -9.28
CA HIS A 178 9.25 -12.16 -8.58
C HIS A 178 8.30 -11.35 -9.48
N PRO A 179 7.05 -11.11 -9.04
CA PRO A 179 6.23 -10.07 -9.64
C PRO A 179 6.84 -8.69 -9.37
N TYR A 180 6.58 -7.73 -10.24
CA TYR A 180 7.03 -6.33 -10.11
C TYR A 180 6.09 -5.38 -10.86
N ILE A 181 6.25 -4.08 -10.63
CA ILE A 181 5.53 -3.03 -11.36
C ILE A 181 6.49 -2.29 -12.30
N THR A 182 5.96 -1.85 -13.44
CA THR A 182 6.68 -1.12 -14.49
C THR A 182 5.83 0.02 -15.00
N ASN A 183 6.42 0.96 -15.74
CA ASN A 183 5.72 1.95 -16.55
C ASN A 183 4.56 2.65 -15.83
N GLY A 184 4.89 3.62 -15.00
CA GLY A 184 3.90 4.48 -14.36
C GLY A 184 4.51 5.29 -13.23
N SER A 185 3.66 6.04 -12.54
CA SER A 185 4.08 6.96 -11.49
C SER A 185 3.03 7.07 -10.41
N ALA A 186 3.48 7.40 -9.22
CA ALA A 186 2.63 7.59 -8.06
C ALA A 186 3.24 8.61 -7.12
N ILE A 187 2.43 9.10 -6.21
CA ILE A 187 2.83 10.03 -5.17
C ILE A 187 2.85 9.29 -3.83
N ILE A 188 3.75 9.71 -2.95
CA ILE A 188 3.70 9.40 -1.52
C ILE A 188 3.53 10.72 -0.78
N SER A 189 2.51 10.78 0.07
CA SER A 189 2.20 11.95 0.88
C SER A 189 2.41 11.65 2.37
N GLY A 190 2.91 12.65 3.08
CA GLY A 190 3.15 12.66 4.52
C GLY A 190 2.43 13.81 5.20
N LYS A 191 2.95 14.23 6.36
CA LYS A 191 2.32 15.29 7.16
C LYS A 191 2.28 16.62 6.41
N ASP A 192 1.38 17.51 6.81
CA ASP A 192 1.25 18.87 6.27
C ASP A 192 1.15 18.92 4.73
N ASN A 193 0.57 17.89 4.11
CA ASN A 193 0.45 17.71 2.64
C ASN A 193 1.80 17.69 1.89
N GLN A 194 2.89 17.41 2.59
CA GLN A 194 4.19 17.21 1.96
C GLN A 194 4.18 15.91 1.15
N HIS A 195 4.83 15.92 -0.01
CA HIS A 195 4.80 14.77 -0.90
C HIS A 195 6.06 14.67 -1.76
N PHE A 196 6.27 13.49 -2.32
CA PHE A 196 7.23 13.25 -3.39
C PHE A 196 6.64 12.25 -4.38
N THR A 197 7.11 12.30 -5.62
CA THR A 197 6.70 11.39 -6.68
C THR A 197 7.70 10.26 -6.81
N TRP A 198 7.22 9.06 -7.10
CA TRP A 198 8.04 7.95 -7.56
C TRP A 198 7.51 7.41 -8.90
N SER A 199 8.40 6.80 -9.68
CA SER A 199 8.05 6.20 -10.96
C SER A 199 8.79 4.90 -11.18
N ALA A 200 8.13 3.97 -11.86
CA ALA A 200 8.72 2.72 -12.31
C ALA A 200 8.98 2.82 -13.82
N ASP A 201 10.21 2.52 -14.24
CA ASP A 201 10.55 2.47 -15.67
C ASP A 201 10.08 1.16 -16.33
N ALA A 202 10.54 0.92 -17.57
CA ALA A 202 10.15 -0.27 -18.33
C ALA A 202 10.71 -1.57 -17.75
N ASP A 203 11.83 -1.50 -17.03
CA ASP A 203 12.53 -2.62 -16.42
C ASP A 203 12.14 -2.81 -14.94
N GLY A 204 11.34 -1.89 -14.40
CA GLY A 204 10.85 -1.93 -13.02
C GLY A 204 11.77 -1.22 -12.02
N TYR A 205 12.76 -0.44 -12.50
CA TYR A 205 13.56 0.38 -11.62
C TYR A 205 12.72 1.55 -11.09
N ILE A 206 12.70 1.68 -9.78
CA ILE A 206 12.01 2.76 -9.08
C ILE A 206 12.94 3.96 -8.97
N SER A 207 12.43 5.14 -9.32
CA SER A 207 13.11 6.41 -9.14
C SER A 207 12.20 7.41 -8.43
N VAL A 208 12.79 8.29 -7.62
CA VAL A 208 12.04 9.27 -6.81
C VAL A 208 12.44 10.71 -7.12
N SER A 209 11.47 11.61 -7.13
CA SER A 209 11.63 13.06 -7.37
C SER A 209 10.75 13.86 -6.41
N ARG A 210 11.26 15.00 -5.95
CA ARG A 210 10.48 15.97 -5.15
C ARG A 210 9.78 16.97 -6.05
#